data_AF-A0A943ILG0-F1
#
_entry.id   AF-A0A943ILG0-F1
#
_cell.length_a   1.000
_cell.length_b   1.000
_cell.length_c   1.000
_cell.angle_alpha   90.00
_cell.angle_beta   90.00
_cell.angle_gamma   90.00
#
_symmetry.space_group_name_H-M   'P 1'
#
loop_
_entity.id
_entity.type
_entity.pdbx_description
1 polymer ?
#
loop_
_entity_poly.entity_id
_entity_poly.type
_entity_poly.pdbx_seq_one_letter_code
_entity_poly.pdbx_strand_id
1 'polypeptide(L)'
;MDLKIHVTVHAYAEEQLHDEVLVPHSGNYGILGKEIVAPLRRINGKSFSIRNVEADFSIINLWDWVDERIYEIGAKFKTDSVLTLADEFSVIQKYLMFNGLRYSIGATEKPIAYFLHRMGHAIEDTIEIQLLLCMDAGSVFEDDGIRYYMNSRETGKHNEAHVHVDIRHETSGSFSIITGKKLSKGKIRISDVRKIQMMIANHQAELINFWNDHTDGLTVDLDQAFGLIGY
;
A
#
# COMPACT_ATOMS: atom_id res chain seq x y z
N MET A 1 9.75 3.06 -32.75
CA MET A 1 8.27 3.00 -32.67
C MET A 1 7.83 3.94 -31.55
N ASP A 2 6.58 4.41 -31.52
CA ASP A 2 6.11 5.27 -30.44
C ASP A 2 5.09 4.52 -29.59
N LEU A 3 5.36 4.42 -28.28
CA LEU A 3 4.49 3.75 -27.33
C LEU A 3 3.56 4.77 -26.70
N LYS A 4 2.25 4.54 -26.76
CA LYS A 4 1.26 5.35 -26.05
C LYS A 4 0.84 4.61 -24.80
N ILE A 5 0.92 5.27 -23.66
CA ILE A 5 0.50 4.70 -22.39
C ILE A 5 -0.57 5.58 -21.75
N HIS A 6 -1.53 4.95 -21.08
CA HIS A 6 -2.48 5.62 -20.21
C HIS A 6 -2.33 5.04 -18.81
N VAL A 7 -2.14 5.89 -17.79
CA VAL A 7 -1.89 5.46 -16.42
C VAL A 7 -3.11 5.72 -15.57
N THR A 8 -3.61 4.66 -14.93
CA THR A 8 -4.59 4.76 -13.84
C THR A 8 -3.93 4.31 -12.54
N VAL A 9 -4.20 5.03 -11.46
CA VAL A 9 -3.75 4.67 -10.12
C VAL A 9 -4.98 4.36 -9.28
N HIS A 10 -4.92 3.26 -8.53
CA HIS A 10 -5.86 2.99 -7.45
C HIS A 10 -5.10 2.83 -6.14
N ALA A 11 -5.72 3.29 -5.06
CA ALA A 11 -5.28 3.00 -3.71
C ALA A 11 -6.20 1.94 -3.11
N TYR A 12 -5.64 0.98 -2.37
CA TYR A 12 -6.45 -0.05 -1.73
C TYR A 12 -5.93 -0.41 -0.34
N ALA A 13 -6.84 -0.74 0.56
CA ALA A 13 -6.58 -1.30 1.88
C ALA A 13 -7.73 -2.23 2.23
N GLU A 14 -7.47 -3.30 2.99
CA GLU A 14 -8.52 -4.24 3.42
C GLU A 14 -9.44 -4.74 2.28
N GLU A 15 -8.84 -5.00 1.10
CA GLU A 15 -9.54 -5.39 -0.14
C GLU A 15 -10.55 -4.36 -0.72
N GLN A 16 -10.54 -3.13 -0.20
CA GLN A 16 -11.39 -2.03 -0.65
C GLN A 16 -10.57 -0.93 -1.33
N LEU A 17 -11.20 -0.24 -2.28
CA LEU A 17 -10.61 0.91 -2.95
C LEU A 17 -10.75 2.16 -2.08
N HIS A 18 -9.64 2.89 -1.96
CA HIS A 18 -9.50 4.13 -1.19
C HIS A 18 -9.03 5.29 -2.08
N ASP A 19 -9.62 5.40 -3.28
CA ASP A 19 -9.21 6.38 -4.30
C ASP A 19 -9.43 7.84 -3.88
N GLU A 20 -10.11 8.11 -2.76
CA GLU A 20 -10.18 9.44 -2.14
C GLU A 20 -8.81 10.04 -1.84
N VAL A 21 -7.79 9.20 -1.57
CA VAL A 21 -6.41 9.66 -1.37
C VAL A 21 -5.75 10.08 -2.68
N LEU A 22 -6.35 9.79 -3.84
CA LEU A 22 -5.84 10.17 -5.15
C LEU A 22 -6.52 11.42 -5.73
N VAL A 23 -7.46 12.03 -5.00
CA VAL A 23 -8.15 13.25 -5.42
C VAL A 23 -7.14 14.41 -5.54
N PRO A 24 -7.08 15.11 -6.68
CA PRO A 24 -6.21 16.27 -6.86
C PRO A 24 -6.46 17.33 -5.78
N HIS A 25 -5.39 17.95 -5.28
CA HIS A 25 -5.43 19.02 -4.27
C HIS A 25 -6.00 18.63 -2.89
N SER A 26 -6.33 17.35 -2.65
CA SER A 26 -6.73 16.86 -1.33
C SER A 26 -5.59 16.99 -0.31
N GLY A 27 -5.90 17.40 0.91
CA GLY A 27 -4.96 17.36 2.04
C GLY A 27 -4.77 15.96 2.64
N ASN A 28 -5.63 15.00 2.28
CA ASN A 28 -5.59 13.64 2.79
C ASN A 28 -4.64 12.79 1.94
N TYR A 29 -3.45 12.46 2.45
CA TYR A 29 -2.48 11.61 1.76
C TYR A 29 -2.49 10.14 2.25
N GLY A 30 -3.47 9.76 3.08
CA GLY A 30 -3.48 8.46 3.75
C GLY A 30 -2.21 8.18 4.54
N ILE A 31 -1.83 6.90 4.64
CA ILE A 31 -0.68 6.42 5.42
C ILE A 31 0.67 6.67 4.76
N LEU A 32 0.76 6.55 3.43
CA LEU A 32 2.03 6.63 2.69
C LEU A 32 2.59 8.05 2.51
N GLY A 33 1.95 9.04 3.13
CA GLY A 33 2.46 10.42 3.13
C GLY A 33 2.39 11.12 1.77
N LYS A 34 2.80 12.39 1.76
CA LYS A 34 2.63 13.30 0.61
C LYS A 34 3.62 12.98 -0.51
N GLU A 35 4.81 12.58 -0.13
CA GLU A 35 5.95 12.25 -0.96
C GLU A 35 5.68 11.06 -1.90
N ILE A 36 4.90 10.07 -1.46
CA ILE A 36 4.47 8.93 -2.29
C ILE A 36 3.20 9.27 -3.06
N VAL A 37 2.18 9.82 -2.40
CA VAL A 37 0.85 10.00 -3.00
C VAL A 37 0.80 11.17 -4.00
N ALA A 38 1.50 12.28 -3.75
CA ALA A 38 1.42 13.45 -4.62
C ALA A 38 1.97 13.21 -6.05
N PRO A 39 3.07 12.47 -6.24
CA PRO A 39 3.50 12.02 -7.56
C PRO A 39 2.45 11.16 -8.28
N LEU A 40 1.86 10.20 -7.57
CA LEU A 40 0.87 9.29 -8.14
C LEU A 40 -0.40 10.03 -8.59
N ARG A 41 -0.90 10.98 -7.80
CA ARG A 41 -1.99 11.88 -8.19
C ARG A 41 -1.71 12.63 -9.49
N ARG A 42 -0.46 13.04 -9.68
CA ARG A 42 -0.08 13.84 -10.84
C ARG A 42 -0.01 13.02 -12.13
N ILE A 43 0.14 11.70 -12.05
CA ILE A 43 0.15 10.82 -13.22
C ILE A 43 -1.19 10.09 -13.40
N ASN A 44 -2.02 9.99 -12.37
CA ASN A 44 -3.33 9.34 -12.44
C ASN A 44 -4.23 9.97 -13.51
N GLY A 45 -4.79 9.13 -14.38
CA GLY A 45 -5.66 9.52 -15.49
C GLY A 45 -4.93 10.22 -16.64
N LYS A 46 -3.59 10.19 -16.68
CA LYS A 46 -2.82 10.83 -17.75
C LYS A 46 -2.32 9.84 -18.78
N SER A 47 -2.21 10.33 -20.01
CA SER A 47 -1.57 9.62 -21.10
C SER A 47 -0.20 10.20 -21.43
N PHE A 48 0.74 9.35 -21.78
CA PHE A 48 2.10 9.70 -22.15
C PHE A 48 2.48 9.01 -23.46
N SER A 49 3.52 9.54 -24.13
CA SER A 49 4.10 8.93 -25.31
C SER A 49 5.60 8.77 -25.14
N ILE A 50 6.07 7.52 -25.17
CA ILE A 50 7.49 7.18 -25.21
C ILE A 50 7.87 7.14 -26.69
N ARG A 51 8.74 8.04 -27.11
CA ARG A 51 9.13 8.17 -28.52
C ARG A 51 10.33 7.30 -28.84
N ASN A 52 10.43 6.85 -30.09
CA ASN A 52 11.60 6.16 -30.62
C ASN A 52 11.99 4.89 -29.83
N VAL A 53 11.00 4.16 -29.34
CA VAL A 53 11.15 2.88 -28.68
C VAL A 53 11.73 1.84 -29.65
N GLU A 54 12.80 1.17 -29.21
CA GLU A 54 13.48 0.10 -29.93
C GLU A 54 12.67 -1.22 -29.86
N ALA A 55 12.95 -2.15 -30.78
CA ALA A 55 12.17 -3.39 -30.88
C ALA A 55 12.36 -4.34 -29.69
N ASP A 56 13.48 -4.21 -28.98
CA ASP A 56 13.85 -4.97 -27.80
C ASP A 56 13.45 -4.28 -26.48
N PHE A 57 12.76 -3.13 -26.54
CA PHE A 57 12.29 -2.43 -25.35
C PHE A 57 11.42 -3.35 -24.49
N SER A 58 11.94 -3.67 -23.31
CA SER A 58 11.43 -4.72 -22.44
C SER A 58 10.40 -4.20 -21.44
N ILE A 59 9.75 -5.13 -20.75
CA ILE A 59 8.84 -4.78 -19.65
C ILE A 59 9.59 -4.12 -18.49
N ILE A 60 10.84 -4.52 -18.20
CA ILE A 60 11.65 -3.83 -17.19
C ILE A 60 11.94 -2.38 -17.62
N ASN A 61 12.26 -2.12 -18.89
CA ASN A 61 12.46 -0.75 -19.37
C ASN A 61 11.17 0.10 -19.27
N LEU A 62 10.00 -0.50 -19.47
CA LEU A 62 8.73 0.18 -19.25
C LEU A 62 8.57 0.57 -17.77
N TRP A 63 8.85 -0.35 -16.85
CA TRP A 63 8.73 -0.10 -15.42
C TRP A 63 9.72 0.93 -14.91
N ASP A 64 10.97 0.88 -15.36
CA ASP A 64 11.98 1.89 -15.07
C ASP A 64 11.51 3.27 -15.52
N TRP A 65 10.95 3.38 -16.73
CA TRP A 65 10.40 4.64 -17.24
C TRP A 65 9.23 5.17 -16.38
N VAL A 66 8.34 4.28 -15.91
CA VAL A 66 7.23 4.65 -15.02
C VAL A 66 7.77 5.16 -13.68
N ASP A 67 8.77 4.48 -13.12
CA ASP A 67 9.38 4.85 -11.85
C ASP A 67 10.12 6.19 -11.94
N GLU A 68 10.89 6.41 -13.01
CA GLU A 68 11.52 7.70 -13.29
C GLU A 68 10.48 8.82 -13.35
N ARG A 69 9.33 8.58 -14.00
CA ARG A 69 8.25 9.57 -14.08
C ARG A 69 7.68 9.92 -12.71
N ILE A 70 7.48 8.94 -11.85
CA ILE A 70 7.02 9.13 -10.46
C ILE A 70 8.09 9.90 -9.69
N TYR A 71 9.34 9.48 -9.79
CA TYR A 71 10.48 10.04 -9.09
C TYR A 71 10.75 11.50 -9.45
N GLU A 72 10.82 11.85 -10.74
CA GLU A 72 11.02 13.22 -11.22
C GLU A 72 9.97 14.20 -10.63
N ILE A 73 8.75 13.71 -10.45
CA ILE A 73 7.66 14.47 -9.87
C ILE A 73 7.83 14.56 -8.34
N GLY A 74 8.28 13.49 -7.70
CA GLY A 74 8.56 13.38 -6.26
C GLY A 74 9.75 14.21 -5.78
N ALA A 75 10.86 14.21 -6.51
CA ALA A 75 12.09 14.95 -6.18
C ALA A 75 11.86 16.47 -6.02
N LYS A 76 10.80 17.02 -6.63
CA LYS A 76 10.38 18.43 -6.46
C LYS A 76 9.94 18.77 -5.04
N PHE A 77 9.76 17.79 -4.15
CA PHE A 77 9.34 17.99 -2.77
C PHE A 77 10.49 18.09 -1.74
N LYS A 78 11.77 18.06 -2.18
CA LYS A 78 12.99 18.40 -1.40
C LYS A 78 13.00 17.91 0.07
N THR A 79 13.06 16.61 0.29
CA THR A 79 13.42 16.04 1.61
C THR A 79 14.63 15.13 1.47
N ASP A 80 15.65 15.37 2.30
CA ASP A 80 16.88 14.59 2.39
C ASP A 80 16.61 13.22 3.04
N SER A 81 16.10 12.29 2.25
CA SER A 81 16.29 10.82 2.36
C SER A 81 15.41 10.13 1.32
N VAL A 82 15.54 10.54 0.06
CA VAL A 82 14.86 9.93 -1.10
C VAL A 82 15.48 8.56 -1.48
N LEU A 83 16.42 8.08 -0.66
CA LEU A 83 17.28 6.91 -0.91
C LEU A 83 16.72 5.57 -0.44
N THR A 84 15.47 5.48 -0.01
CA THR A 84 14.75 4.19 0.12
C THR A 84 13.38 4.19 -0.55
N LEU A 85 13.06 5.17 -1.40
CA LEU A 85 11.81 5.17 -2.17
C LEU A 85 11.68 3.91 -3.05
N ALA A 86 12.77 3.38 -3.60
CA ALA A 86 12.74 2.15 -4.42
C ALA A 86 12.47 0.86 -3.63
N ASP A 87 12.89 0.78 -2.36
CA ASP A 87 12.58 -0.33 -1.45
C ASP A 87 11.20 -0.14 -0.77
N GLU A 88 10.79 1.11 -0.55
CA GLU A 88 9.46 1.53 -0.06
C GLU A 88 8.37 1.44 -1.15
N PHE A 89 8.73 1.41 -2.45
CA PHE A 89 7.81 1.17 -3.57
C PHE A 89 7.43 -0.31 -3.76
N SER A 90 7.80 -1.20 -2.84
CA SER A 90 7.20 -2.55 -2.73
C SER A 90 5.68 -2.52 -2.53
N VAL A 91 5.12 -1.36 -2.17
CA VAL A 91 3.66 -1.11 -2.08
C VAL A 91 2.99 -0.81 -3.41
N ILE A 92 3.75 -0.49 -4.48
CA ILE A 92 3.18 -0.17 -5.80
C ILE A 92 3.29 -1.38 -6.73
N GLN A 93 2.16 -2.03 -6.95
CA GLN A 93 2.06 -3.10 -7.92
C GLN A 93 1.75 -2.52 -9.31
N LYS A 94 2.45 -3.01 -10.33
CA LYS A 94 2.35 -2.53 -11.72
C LYS A 94 1.69 -3.60 -12.58
N TYR A 95 0.66 -3.20 -13.31
CA TYR A 95 -0.12 -4.09 -14.17
C TYR A 95 -0.26 -3.51 -15.57
N LEU A 96 -0.24 -4.39 -16.56
CA LEU A 96 -0.84 -4.08 -17.85
C LEU A 96 -2.31 -4.44 -17.81
N MET A 97 -3.15 -3.58 -18.38
CA MET A 97 -4.58 -3.84 -18.52
C MET A 97 -4.88 -4.29 -19.94
N PHE A 98 -5.55 -5.44 -20.06
CA PHE A 98 -6.07 -5.94 -21.33
C PHE A 98 -7.49 -6.46 -21.11
N ASN A 99 -8.44 -6.03 -21.93
CA ASN A 99 -9.86 -6.45 -21.85
C ASN A 99 -10.47 -6.30 -20.44
N GLY A 100 -10.08 -5.24 -19.72
CA GLY A 100 -10.56 -4.97 -18.35
C GLY A 100 -9.92 -5.83 -17.25
N LEU A 101 -8.93 -6.65 -17.57
CA LEU A 101 -8.21 -7.50 -16.62
C LEU A 101 -6.79 -6.98 -16.36
N ARG A 102 -6.32 -7.14 -15.12
CA ARG A 102 -4.95 -6.84 -14.68
C ARG A 102 -4.04 -8.03 -14.96
N TYR A 103 -2.90 -7.77 -15.60
CA TYR A 103 -1.87 -8.77 -15.83
C TYR A 103 -0.55 -8.34 -15.21
N SER A 104 -0.03 -9.15 -14.30
CA SER A 104 1.36 -9.07 -13.85
C SER A 104 2.25 -9.86 -14.81
N ILE A 105 3.48 -9.39 -15.01
CA ILE A 105 4.44 -10.04 -15.92
C ILE A 105 5.70 -10.38 -15.14
N GLY A 106 5.93 -11.68 -14.93
CA GLY A 106 7.16 -12.16 -14.28
C GLY A 106 8.38 -12.20 -15.21
N ALA A 107 8.17 -12.37 -16.52
CA ALA A 107 9.25 -12.39 -17.52
C ALA A 107 9.57 -10.98 -18.02
N THR A 108 10.03 -10.12 -17.11
CA THR A 108 10.21 -8.67 -17.35
C THR A 108 11.27 -8.33 -18.41
N GLU A 109 12.24 -9.22 -18.64
CA GLU A 109 13.28 -9.05 -19.67
C GLU A 109 12.76 -9.20 -21.10
N LYS A 110 11.53 -9.70 -21.30
CA LYS A 110 11.00 -9.88 -22.65
C LYS A 110 10.54 -8.55 -23.25
N PRO A 111 10.72 -8.34 -24.57
CA PRO A 111 10.21 -7.17 -25.26
C PRO A 111 8.71 -6.99 -25.06
N ILE A 112 8.24 -5.76 -24.86
CA ILE A 112 6.81 -5.48 -24.68
C ILE A 112 5.98 -5.96 -25.89
N ALA A 113 6.53 -5.83 -27.10
CA ALA A 113 5.91 -6.28 -28.35
C ALA A 113 5.56 -7.78 -28.33
N TYR A 114 6.34 -8.61 -27.63
CA TYR A 114 6.06 -10.03 -27.48
C TYR A 114 4.72 -10.28 -26.75
N PHE A 115 4.43 -9.49 -25.71
CA PHE A 115 3.18 -9.60 -24.96
C PHE A 115 2.01 -8.99 -25.72
N LEU A 116 2.19 -7.79 -26.30
CA LEU A 116 1.15 -7.12 -27.08
C LEU A 116 0.64 -7.99 -28.23
N HIS A 117 1.56 -8.58 -29.01
CA HIS A 117 1.19 -9.48 -30.10
C HIS A 117 0.36 -10.68 -29.62
N ARG A 118 0.71 -11.28 -28.47
CA ARG A 118 -0.03 -12.41 -27.89
C ARG A 118 -1.41 -12.02 -27.36
N MET A 119 -1.56 -10.76 -26.95
CA MET A 119 -2.83 -10.20 -26.48
C MET A 119 -3.66 -9.59 -27.63
N GLY A 120 -3.17 -9.65 -28.87
CA GLY A 120 -3.86 -9.12 -30.05
C GLY A 120 -3.80 -7.60 -30.21
N HIS A 121 -2.81 -6.96 -29.58
CA HIS A 121 -2.60 -5.51 -29.60
C HIS A 121 -1.41 -5.12 -30.47
N ALA A 122 -1.55 -3.98 -31.16
CA ALA A 122 -0.45 -3.34 -31.87
C ALA A 122 0.38 -2.46 -30.91
N ILE A 123 1.62 -2.16 -31.26
CA ILE A 123 2.47 -1.31 -30.41
C ILE A 123 2.03 0.16 -30.41
N GLU A 124 1.30 0.56 -31.46
CA GLU A 124 0.73 1.89 -31.63
C GLU A 124 -0.56 2.11 -30.83
N ASP A 125 -1.15 1.03 -30.32
CA ASP A 125 -2.33 1.08 -29.46
C ASP A 125 -2.00 1.79 -28.15
N THR A 126 -3.01 2.36 -27.51
CA THR A 126 -2.82 2.89 -26.16
C THR A 126 -2.80 1.73 -25.18
N ILE A 127 -1.66 1.56 -24.53
CA ILE A 127 -1.45 0.56 -23.49
C ILE A 127 -1.93 1.15 -22.18
N GLU A 128 -2.87 0.47 -21.55
CA GLU A 128 -3.34 0.84 -20.23
C GLU A 128 -2.43 0.22 -19.17
N ILE A 129 -1.87 1.08 -18.33
CA ILE A 129 -1.08 0.70 -17.16
C ILE A 129 -1.90 1.04 -15.93
N GLN A 130 -2.01 0.07 -15.03
CA GLN A 130 -2.63 0.29 -13.73
C GLN A 130 -1.62 0.10 -12.62
N LEU A 131 -1.52 1.12 -11.76
CA LEU A 131 -0.72 1.10 -10.55
C LEU A 131 -1.66 0.87 -9.37
N LEU A 132 -1.39 -0.14 -8.56
CA LEU A 132 -2.09 -0.36 -7.31
C LEU A 132 -1.17 0.03 -6.15
N LEU A 133 -1.62 1.00 -5.37
CA LEU A 133 -0.97 1.49 -4.18
C LEU A 133 -1.58 0.80 -2.96
N CYS A 134 -0.80 -0.08 -2.32
CA CYS A 134 -1.21 -0.70 -1.06
C CYS A 134 -1.14 0.32 0.08
N MET A 135 -2.28 0.62 0.68
CA MET A 135 -2.45 1.53 1.82
C MET A 135 -2.60 0.78 3.15
N ASP A 136 -2.38 -0.54 3.17
CA ASP A 136 -2.22 -1.27 4.42
C ASP A 136 -0.87 -0.86 5.04
N ALA A 137 -0.78 -0.62 6.36
CA ALA A 137 0.51 -0.41 7.05
C ALA A 137 1.38 -1.68 7.14
N GLY A 138 1.15 -2.64 6.23
CA GLY A 138 1.72 -3.96 6.23
C GLY A 138 1.02 -4.93 7.18
N SER A 139 0.98 -6.20 6.77
CA SER A 139 0.85 -7.29 7.74
C SER A 139 2.09 -7.25 8.63
N VAL A 140 1.91 -6.98 9.91
CA VAL A 140 2.99 -7.02 10.90
C VAL A 140 3.34 -8.48 11.21
N PHE A 141 2.32 -9.36 11.27
CA PHE A 141 2.48 -10.80 11.48
C PHE A 141 1.38 -11.60 10.77
N GLU A 142 1.65 -12.88 10.50
CA GLU A 142 0.63 -13.85 10.08
C GLU A 142 0.89 -15.19 10.76
N ASP A 143 -0.12 -15.75 11.43
CA ASP A 143 -0.05 -17.07 12.08
C ASP A 143 -1.42 -17.75 12.13
N ASP A 144 -1.48 -19.05 11.86
CA ASP A 144 -2.69 -19.88 11.90
C ASP A 144 -3.92 -19.31 11.12
N GLY A 145 -3.62 -18.64 10.01
CA GLY A 145 -4.63 -17.96 9.18
C GLY A 145 -5.19 -16.70 9.83
N ILE A 146 -4.47 -16.10 10.78
CA ILE A 146 -4.75 -14.80 11.38
C ILE A 146 -3.69 -13.83 10.89
N ARG A 147 -4.12 -12.84 10.11
CA ARG A 147 -3.29 -11.73 9.64
C ARG A 147 -3.39 -10.58 10.64
N TYR A 148 -2.25 -10.03 11.06
CA TYR A 148 -2.15 -8.90 11.97
C TYR A 148 -1.61 -7.70 11.21
N TYR A 149 -2.26 -6.55 11.27
CA TYR A 149 -1.86 -5.35 10.55
C TYR A 149 -2.15 -4.09 11.38
N MET A 150 -1.55 -2.97 10.99
CA MET A 150 -1.81 -1.68 11.62
C MET A 150 -2.43 -0.73 10.59
N ASN A 151 -3.19 0.25 11.07
CA ASN A 151 -3.71 1.34 10.26
C ASN A 151 -3.16 2.65 10.85
N SER A 152 -2.82 3.62 10.00
CA SER A 152 -2.41 4.97 10.42
C SER A 152 -3.57 5.93 10.19
N ARG A 153 -3.71 6.96 11.05
CA ARG A 153 -4.81 7.96 10.98
C ARG A 153 -6.21 7.35 11.05
N GLU A 154 -6.43 6.42 11.96
CA GLU A 154 -7.77 5.86 12.19
C GLU A 154 -8.77 6.93 12.66
N THR A 155 -9.92 6.98 11.97
CA THR A 155 -11.00 7.91 12.30
C THR A 155 -11.70 7.48 13.59
N GLY A 156 -11.31 8.02 14.74
CA GLY A 156 -11.96 7.72 16.03
C GLY A 156 -11.11 8.01 17.26
N LYS A 157 -11.70 7.89 18.45
CA LYS A 157 -11.05 8.08 19.77
C LYS A 157 -10.10 6.92 20.18
N HIS A 158 -9.40 6.30 19.23
CA HIS A 158 -8.51 5.18 19.55
C HIS A 158 -7.07 5.69 19.67
N ASN A 159 -6.83 6.49 20.71
CA ASN A 159 -5.48 6.94 21.10
C ASN A 159 -4.67 5.82 21.79
N GLU A 160 -5.22 4.61 21.89
CA GLU A 160 -4.54 3.45 22.47
C GLU A 160 -3.81 2.68 21.37
N ALA A 161 -2.54 2.33 21.59
CA ALA A 161 -1.76 1.52 20.68
C ALA A 161 -2.40 0.14 20.49
N HIS A 162 -2.72 -0.22 19.23
CA HIS A 162 -3.48 -1.42 18.92
C HIS A 162 -3.10 -2.05 17.57
N VAL A 163 -3.47 -3.30 17.39
CA VAL A 163 -3.28 -4.07 16.16
C VAL A 163 -4.63 -4.55 15.64
N HIS A 164 -4.82 -4.50 14.32
CA HIS A 164 -5.96 -5.10 13.64
C HIS A 164 -5.66 -6.55 13.30
N VAL A 165 -6.71 -7.36 13.30
CA VAL A 165 -6.65 -8.75 12.88
C VAL A 165 -7.69 -9.03 11.82
N ASP A 166 -7.31 -9.83 10.83
CA ASP A 166 -8.19 -10.53 9.91
C ASP A 166 -8.02 -12.04 10.15
N ILE A 167 -9.10 -12.72 10.51
CA ILE A 167 -9.12 -14.15 10.80
C ILE A 167 -9.74 -14.87 9.61
N ARG A 168 -8.87 -15.47 8.79
CA ARG A 168 -9.22 -16.35 7.66
C ARG A 168 -10.22 -15.71 6.69
N HIS A 169 -10.24 -14.38 6.58
CA HIS A 169 -11.21 -13.61 5.79
C HIS A 169 -12.67 -13.81 6.22
N GLU A 170 -12.90 -14.39 7.41
CA GLU A 170 -14.24 -14.62 7.96
C GLU A 170 -14.68 -13.48 8.88
N THR A 171 -13.75 -12.91 9.65
CA THR A 171 -14.05 -11.90 10.67
C THR A 171 -12.82 -11.07 11.00
N SER A 172 -13.03 -9.80 11.36
CA SER A 172 -11.96 -8.87 11.71
C SER A 172 -12.17 -8.25 13.09
N GLY A 173 -11.11 -7.65 13.63
CA GLY A 173 -11.22 -6.84 14.85
C GLY A 173 -9.90 -6.20 15.28
N SER A 174 -9.99 -5.26 16.21
CA SER A 174 -8.83 -4.61 16.82
C SER A 174 -8.58 -5.07 18.26
N PHE A 175 -7.30 -5.12 18.64
CA PHE A 175 -6.81 -5.55 19.95
C PHE A 175 -5.72 -4.59 20.46
N SER A 176 -5.80 -4.20 21.72
CA SER A 176 -4.76 -3.40 22.40
C SER A 176 -3.43 -4.14 22.40
N ILE A 177 -2.36 -3.48 21.96
CA ILE A 177 -0.99 -4.02 22.05
C ILE A 177 -0.55 -4.08 23.52
N ILE A 178 -1.00 -3.13 24.34
CA ILE A 178 -0.60 -2.99 25.75
C ILE A 178 -1.28 -4.06 26.62
N THR A 179 -2.58 -4.25 26.45
CA THR A 179 -3.38 -5.11 27.35
C THR A 179 -3.83 -6.42 26.72
N GLY A 180 -3.69 -6.59 25.41
CA GLY A 180 -4.26 -7.72 24.67
C GLY A 180 -5.79 -7.74 24.66
N LYS A 181 -6.46 -6.70 25.17
CA LYS A 181 -7.93 -6.63 25.18
C LYS A 181 -8.45 -6.34 23.80
N LYS A 182 -9.54 -7.02 23.44
CA LYS A 182 -10.29 -6.71 22.23
C LYS A 182 -10.96 -5.34 22.37
N LEU A 183 -10.74 -4.47 21.38
CA LEU A 183 -11.30 -3.12 21.32
C LEU A 183 -12.56 -3.07 20.44
N SER A 184 -12.63 -3.94 19.43
CA SER A 184 -13.75 -4.02 18.50
C SER A 184 -14.98 -4.75 19.08
N LYS A 185 -16.18 -4.37 18.63
CA LYS A 185 -17.48 -4.96 19.07
C LYS A 185 -17.89 -6.23 18.31
N GLY A 186 -17.15 -6.64 17.28
CA GLY A 186 -17.46 -7.83 16.48
C GLY A 186 -17.45 -9.13 17.31
N LYS A 187 -18.06 -10.21 16.81
CA LYS A 187 -17.93 -11.54 17.45
C LYS A 187 -16.72 -12.28 16.84
N ILE A 188 -15.74 -12.61 17.67
CA ILE A 188 -14.60 -13.46 17.32
C ILE A 188 -14.66 -14.70 18.22
N ARG A 189 -14.30 -15.88 17.69
CA ARG A 189 -14.32 -17.14 18.44
C ARG A 189 -13.32 -17.07 19.60
N ILE A 190 -13.67 -17.66 20.75
CA ILE A 190 -12.84 -17.63 21.96
C ILE A 190 -11.46 -18.27 21.71
N SER A 191 -11.38 -19.29 20.85
CA SER A 191 -10.11 -19.91 20.45
C SER A 191 -9.16 -18.92 19.79
N ASP A 192 -9.67 -18.08 18.91
CA ASP A 192 -8.86 -17.17 18.10
C ASP A 192 -8.46 -15.95 18.94
N VAL A 193 -9.37 -15.46 19.79
CA VAL A 193 -9.04 -14.44 20.81
C VAL A 193 -7.84 -14.86 21.66
N ARG A 194 -7.81 -16.11 22.13
CA ARG A 194 -6.69 -16.61 22.95
C ARG A 194 -5.37 -16.66 22.17
N LYS A 195 -5.41 -17.06 20.90
CA LYS A 195 -4.22 -17.07 20.03
C LYS A 195 -3.68 -15.67 19.79
N ILE A 196 -4.57 -14.74 19.47
CA ILE A 196 -4.24 -13.32 19.28
C ILE A 196 -3.62 -12.72 20.54
N GLN A 197 -4.22 -12.96 21.70
CA GLN A 197 -3.69 -12.49 22.98
C GLN A 197 -2.30 -13.05 23.28
N MET A 198 -2.07 -14.33 22.97
CA MET A 198 -0.77 -14.96 23.16
C MET A 198 0.28 -14.42 22.18
N MET A 199 -0.09 -14.19 20.91
CA MET A 199 0.80 -13.55 19.93
C MET A 199 1.21 -12.15 20.39
N ILE A 200 0.22 -11.31 20.76
CA ILE A 200 0.48 -9.95 21.24
C ILE A 200 1.40 -9.99 22.46
N ALA A 201 1.19 -10.90 23.41
CA ALA A 201 2.04 -11.03 24.58
C ALA A 201 3.48 -11.44 24.23
N ASN A 202 3.66 -12.32 23.25
CA ASN A 202 4.98 -12.80 22.84
C ASN A 202 5.77 -11.77 22.02
N HIS A 203 5.08 -10.92 21.25
CA HIS A 203 5.69 -9.95 20.32
C HIS A 203 5.43 -8.49 20.70
N GLN A 204 5.06 -8.22 21.95
CA GLN A 204 4.60 -6.90 22.39
C GLN A 204 5.61 -5.78 22.08
N ALA A 205 6.89 -5.99 22.36
CA ALA A 205 7.93 -5.00 22.10
C ALA A 205 8.10 -4.70 20.61
N GLU A 206 8.05 -5.74 19.77
CA GLU A 206 8.14 -5.59 18.31
C GLU A 206 6.92 -4.83 17.77
N LEU A 207 5.71 -5.17 18.23
CA LEU A 207 4.47 -4.49 17.85
C LEU A 207 4.48 -3.01 18.27
N ILE A 208 5.03 -2.68 19.44
CA ILE A 208 5.18 -1.27 19.88
C ILE A 208 6.14 -0.51 18.96
N ASN A 209 7.25 -1.13 18.56
CA ASN A 209 8.18 -0.51 17.61
C ASN A 209 7.50 -0.31 16.25
N PHE A 210 6.80 -1.32 15.72
CA PHE A 210 6.02 -1.19 14.49
C PHE A 210 4.99 -0.07 14.59
N TRP A 211 4.26 0.02 15.70
CA TRP A 211 3.31 1.10 15.95
C TRP A 211 3.98 2.48 15.88
N ASN A 212 5.11 2.65 16.58
CA ASN A 212 5.81 3.93 16.61
C ASN A 212 6.46 4.31 15.26
N ASP A 213 6.93 3.33 14.51
CA ASP A 213 7.65 3.53 13.24
C ASP A 213 6.70 3.67 12.03
N HIS A 214 5.51 3.04 12.07
CA HIS A 214 4.63 2.87 10.90
C HIS A 214 3.23 3.48 11.06
N THR A 215 2.84 3.89 12.27
CA THR A 215 1.63 4.70 12.48
C THR A 215 2.03 6.15 12.72
N ASP A 216 1.08 7.09 12.60
CA ASP A 216 1.34 8.50 12.90
C ASP A 216 1.60 8.78 14.39
N GLY A 217 1.74 7.72 15.21
CA GLY A 217 2.34 7.79 16.53
C GLY A 217 1.71 8.88 17.37
N LEU A 218 0.38 9.04 17.27
CA LEU A 218 -0.39 10.11 17.91
C LEU A 218 -0.31 9.98 19.43
N THR A 219 0.84 10.37 19.99
CA THR A 219 1.17 10.50 21.42
C THR A 219 0.62 9.39 22.31
N VAL A 220 1.47 8.43 22.68
CA VAL A 220 1.15 7.50 23.78
C VAL A 220 0.94 8.31 25.06
N ASP A 221 -0.29 8.34 25.56
CA ASP A 221 -0.63 8.91 26.87
C ASP A 221 0.05 8.08 27.96
N LEU A 222 1.13 8.61 28.53
CA LEU A 222 1.92 7.96 29.57
C LEU A 222 1.08 7.69 30.83
N ASP A 223 0.13 8.55 31.15
CA ASP A 223 -0.71 8.38 32.33
C ASP A 223 -1.68 7.21 32.14
N GLN A 224 -2.17 6.99 30.92
CA GLN A 224 -2.93 5.79 30.58
C GLN A 224 -2.03 4.53 30.52
N ALA A 225 -0.82 4.62 29.97
CA ALA A 225 0.13 3.51 29.92
C ALA A 225 0.60 3.03 31.31
N PHE A 226 0.71 3.96 32.27
CA PHE A 226 1.03 3.68 33.66
C PHE A 226 -0.20 3.36 34.53
N GLY A 227 -1.41 3.35 33.95
CA GLY A 227 -2.65 3.06 34.69
C GLY A 227 -3.01 4.12 35.74
N LEU A 228 -2.51 5.35 35.58
CA LEU A 228 -2.73 6.48 36.50
C LEU A 228 -4.10 7.14 36.29
N ILE A 229 -4.75 6.86 35.15
CA ILE A 229 -6.12 7.30 34.85
C ILE A 229 -7.01 6.06 34.77
N GLY A 230 -7.95 5.95 35.71
CA GLY A 230 -9.03 4.96 35.69
C GLY A 230 -10.34 5.61 35.25
N TYR A 231 -11.06 4.95 34.33
CA TYR A 231 -12.46 5.27 34.01
C TYR A 231 -13.41 4.61 35.01
#